data_AF-A0A645FMH5-F1
#
_entry.id   AF-A0A645FMH5-F1
#
_cell.length_a   1.000
_cell.length_b   1.000
_cell.length_c   1.000
_cell.angle_alpha   90.00
_cell.angle_beta   90.00
_cell.angle_gamma   90.00
#
_symmetry.space_group_name_H-M   'P 1'
#
loop_
_entity.id
_entity.type
_entity.pdbx_description
1 polymer ?
#
loop_
_entity_poly.entity_id
_entity_poly.type
_entity_poly.pdbx_seq_one_letter_code
_entity_poly.pdbx_strand_id
1 'polypeptide(L)'
;MLIKIKNQDVHVTIIGIFITLLFVVAGKTLSPKGSHVQGGVVSGHAALSFALATSIGYISENALVATLSFMLALLVAQSRIEGRIHTLREVIYGGILGILVITLLFKVVF
;
A
#
# COMPACT_ATOMS: atom_id res chain seq x y z
N MET A 1 -5.76 -16.08 -24.67
CA MET A 1 -5.41 -16.53 -23.30
C MET A 1 -4.65 -15.46 -22.53
N LEU A 2 -3.57 -14.89 -23.09
CA LEU A 2 -2.79 -13.80 -22.46
C LEU A 2 -3.62 -12.57 -22.04
N ILE A 3 -4.56 -12.12 -22.88
CA ILE A 3 -5.46 -10.99 -22.55
C ILE A 3 -6.36 -11.31 -21.35
N LYS A 4 -6.76 -12.59 -21.19
CA LYS A 4 -7.64 -13.02 -20.09
C LYS A 4 -6.89 -13.07 -18.76
N ILE A 5 -5.61 -13.47 -18.77
CA ILE A 5 -4.72 -13.47 -17.58
C ILE A 5 -4.40 -12.02 -17.19
N LYS A 6 -3.99 -11.18 -18.14
CA LYS A 6 -3.67 -9.78 -17.90
C LYS A 6 -4.85 -8.97 -17.32
N ASN A 7 -6.08 -9.29 -17.73
CA ASN A 7 -7.27 -8.66 -17.14
C ASN A 7 -7.50 -9.08 -15.68
N GLN A 8 -7.14 -10.30 -15.28
CA GLN A 8 -7.23 -10.73 -13.88
C GLN A 8 -6.31 -9.87 -12.99
N ASP A 9 -5.07 -9.62 -13.43
CA ASP A 9 -4.08 -8.82 -12.69
C ASP A 9 -4.59 -7.39 -12.40
N VAL A 10 -5.26 -6.79 -13.39
CA VAL A 10 -5.85 -5.45 -13.28
C VAL A 10 -6.99 -5.44 -12.26
N HIS A 11 -7.90 -6.43 -12.32
CA HIS A 11 -9.00 -6.52 -11.37
C HIS A 11 -8.50 -6.72 -9.92
N VAL A 12 -7.54 -7.62 -9.71
CA VAL A 12 -6.95 -7.89 -8.39
C VAL A 12 -6.27 -6.64 -7.84
N THR A 13 -5.55 -5.90 -8.68
CA THR A 13 -4.87 -4.66 -8.28
C THR A 13 -5.86 -3.59 -7.83
N ILE A 14 -6.91 -3.33 -8.63
CA ILE A 14 -7.92 -2.31 -8.30
C ILE A 14 -8.65 -2.67 -7.01
N ILE A 15 -9.09 -3.94 -6.88
CA ILE A 15 -9.77 -4.44 -5.68
C ILE A 15 -8.83 -4.33 -4.47
N GLY A 16 -7.56 -4.69 -4.62
CA GLY A 16 -6.58 -4.62 -3.54
C GLY A 16 -6.27 -3.21 -3.07
N ILE A 17 -6.17 -2.24 -3.98
CA ILE A 17 -6.04 -0.83 -3.61
C ILE A 17 -7.29 -0.35 -2.86
N PHE A 18 -8.48 -0.71 -3.32
CA PHE A 18 -9.73 -0.34 -2.66
C PHE A 18 -9.84 -0.93 -1.25
N ILE A 19 -9.51 -2.21 -1.09
CA ILE A 19 -9.46 -2.88 0.22
C ILE A 19 -8.41 -2.23 1.12
N THR A 20 -7.24 -1.88 0.58
CA THR A 20 -6.20 -1.17 1.33
C THR A 20 -6.72 0.17 1.85
N LEU A 21 -7.44 0.93 1.02
CA LEU A 21 -8.10 2.18 1.43
C LEU A 21 -9.10 1.96 2.56
N LEU A 22 -9.94 0.93 2.47
CA LEU A 22 -10.91 0.61 3.51
C LEU A 22 -10.22 0.30 4.85
N PHE A 23 -9.17 -0.51 4.84
CA PHE A 23 -8.40 -0.81 6.05
C PHE A 23 -7.71 0.42 6.62
N VAL A 24 -7.17 1.30 5.78
CA VAL A 24 -6.57 2.57 6.23
C VAL A 24 -7.62 3.46 6.90
N VAL A 25 -8.81 3.59 6.29
CA VAL A 25 -9.91 4.40 6.85
C VAL A 25 -10.37 3.82 8.19
N ALA A 26 -10.56 2.50 8.27
CA ALA A 26 -10.91 1.81 9.51
C ALA A 26 -9.81 1.94 10.58
N GLY A 27 -8.53 1.88 10.19
CA GLY A 27 -7.40 2.06 11.10
C GLY A 27 -7.30 3.49 11.66
N LYS A 28 -7.72 4.49 10.88
CA LYS A 28 -7.78 5.88 11.34
C LYS A 28 -8.84 6.11 12.40
N THR A 29 -10.00 5.46 12.33
CA THR A 29 -11.09 5.62 13.31
C THR A 29 -10.75 5.08 14.69
N LEU A 30 -9.72 4.25 14.81
CA LEU A 30 -9.23 3.71 16.08
C LEU A 30 -8.22 4.63 16.78
N SER A 31 -7.87 5.77 16.17
CA SER A 31 -6.87 6.68 16.72
C SER A 31 -7.45 7.62 17.78
N PRO A 32 -6.96 7.60 19.03
CA PRO A 32 -7.39 8.55 20.07
C PRO A 32 -6.83 9.97 19.88
N LYS A 33 -5.87 10.16 18.96
CA LYS A 33 -5.35 11.50 18.62
C LYS A 33 -6.34 12.19 17.69
N GLY A 34 -7.12 13.13 18.22
CA GLY A 34 -8.24 13.85 17.55
C GLY A 34 -7.92 14.67 16.28
N SER A 35 -6.75 14.49 15.67
CA SER A 35 -6.40 15.08 14.37
C SER A 35 -6.89 14.17 13.24
N HIS A 36 -8.13 14.38 12.79
CA HIS A 36 -8.74 13.62 11.70
C HIS A 36 -8.08 13.89 10.33
N VAL A 37 -7.28 14.96 10.23
CA VAL A 37 -6.72 15.47 8.97
C VAL A 37 -5.20 15.27 8.88
N GLN A 38 -4.48 15.19 10.01
CA GLN A 38 -3.03 14.98 10.07
C GLN A 38 -2.66 13.97 11.16
N GLY A 39 -2.57 12.69 10.80
CA GLY A 39 -2.18 11.62 11.73
C GLY A 39 -3.27 10.55 11.94
N GLY A 40 -2.85 9.43 12.54
CA GLY A 40 -3.66 8.22 12.76
C GLY A 40 -2.76 7.04 13.13
N VAL A 41 -3.32 5.90 13.51
CA VAL A 41 -2.53 4.69 13.88
C VAL A 41 -1.76 4.11 12.68
N VAL A 42 -2.25 4.36 11.47
CA VAL A 42 -1.71 3.82 10.21
C VAL A 42 -1.58 4.95 9.18
N SER A 43 -0.41 5.05 8.54
CA SER A 43 -0.18 6.00 7.45
C SER A 43 -0.79 5.50 6.14
N GLY A 44 -1.83 6.20 5.66
CA GLY A 44 -2.49 5.86 4.41
C GLY A 44 -1.63 6.04 3.16
N HIS A 45 -0.78 7.07 3.15
CA HIS A 45 0.14 7.30 2.03
C HIS A 45 1.19 6.19 1.93
N ALA A 46 1.71 5.73 3.07
CA ALA A 46 2.62 4.59 3.10
C ALA A 46 1.90 3.30 2.69
N ALA A 47 0.70 3.04 3.22
CA ALA A 47 -0.07 1.85 2.84
C ALA A 47 -0.34 1.79 1.32
N LEU A 48 -0.78 2.89 0.73
CA LEU A 48 -1.03 2.96 -0.70
C LEU A 48 0.25 2.84 -1.53
N SER A 49 1.32 3.55 -1.17
CA SER A 49 2.56 3.50 -1.96
C SER A 49 3.19 2.12 -1.97
N PHE A 50 3.16 1.42 -0.83
CA PHE A 50 3.63 0.04 -0.73
C PHE A 50 2.69 -0.96 -1.41
N ALA A 51 1.37 -0.78 -1.33
CA ALA A 51 0.42 -1.61 -2.10
C ALA A 51 0.66 -1.47 -3.62
N LEU A 52 0.88 -0.25 -4.10
CA LEU A 52 1.21 0.00 -5.51
C LEU A 52 2.54 -0.66 -5.89
N ALA A 53 3.58 -0.47 -5.09
CA ALA A 53 4.89 -1.09 -5.36
C ALA A 53 4.81 -2.63 -5.40
N THR A 54 4.08 -3.25 -4.47
CA THR A 54 3.84 -4.70 -4.47
C THR A 54 3.05 -5.14 -5.71
N SER A 55 2.01 -4.40 -6.10
CA SER A 55 1.22 -4.72 -7.30
C SER A 55 2.07 -4.63 -8.57
N ILE A 56 2.90 -3.58 -8.69
CA ILE A 56 3.83 -3.43 -9.79
C ILE A 56 4.82 -4.60 -9.82
N GLY A 57 5.30 -5.06 -8.64
CA GLY A 57 6.17 -6.23 -8.55
C GLY A 57 5.53 -7.49 -9.13
N TYR A 58 4.27 -7.78 -8.77
CA TYR A 58 3.53 -8.91 -9.32
C TYR A 58 3.25 -8.79 -10.82
N ILE A 59 2.81 -7.61 -11.28
CA ILE A 59 2.39 -7.40 -12.68
C ILE A 59 3.59 -7.38 -13.63
N SER A 60 4.69 -6.74 -13.20
CA SER A 60 5.85 -6.53 -14.07
C SER A 60 6.76 -7.76 -14.18
N GLU A 61 6.71 -8.66 -13.18
CA GLU A 61 7.63 -9.79 -13.02
C GLU A 61 9.11 -9.41 -13.22
N ASN A 62 9.46 -8.15 -12.95
CA ASN A 62 10.77 -7.60 -13.23
C ASN A 62 11.36 -6.99 -11.95
N ALA A 63 12.47 -7.59 -11.50
CA ALA A 63 13.12 -7.18 -10.25
C ALA A 63 13.56 -5.71 -10.25
N LEU A 64 14.01 -5.16 -11.38
CA LEU A 64 14.41 -3.76 -11.48
C LEU A 64 13.21 -2.82 -11.32
N VAL A 65 12.11 -3.10 -12.03
CA VAL A 65 10.88 -2.30 -11.96
C VAL A 65 10.28 -2.34 -10.55
N ALA A 66 10.25 -3.52 -9.93
CA ALA A 66 9.82 -3.69 -8.55
C ALA A 66 10.67 -2.87 -7.59
N THR A 67 12.01 -2.98 -7.70
CA THR A 67 12.94 -2.25 -6.83
C THR A 67 12.77 -0.74 -6.93
N LEU A 68 12.68 -0.20 -8.14
CA LEU A 68 12.44 1.24 -8.36
C LEU A 68 11.10 1.69 -7.76
N SER A 69 10.06 0.86 -7.88
CA SER A 69 8.75 1.15 -7.30
C SER A 69 8.77 1.14 -5.77
N PHE A 70 9.51 0.21 -5.15
CA PHE A 70 9.71 0.20 -3.71
C PHE A 70 10.58 1.36 -3.22
N MET A 71 11.57 1.80 -4.00
CA MET A 71 12.32 3.03 -3.69
C MET A 71 11.40 4.25 -3.68
N LEU A 72 10.51 4.39 -4.66
CA LEU A 72 9.50 5.45 -4.66
C LEU A 72 8.58 5.34 -3.44
N ALA A 73 8.14 4.12 -3.08
CA ALA A 73 7.31 3.92 -1.88
C ALA A 73 8.02 4.33 -0.60
N LEU A 74 9.34 4.06 -0.49
CA LEU A 74 10.19 4.49 0.62
C LEU A 74 10.34 6.02 0.68
N LEU A 75 10.52 6.70 -0.45
CA LEU A 75 10.56 8.17 -0.50
C LEU A 75 9.22 8.79 -0.05
N VAL A 76 8.10 8.20 -0.49
CA VAL A 76 6.76 8.61 -0.01
C VAL A 76 6.65 8.40 1.50
N ALA A 77 7.10 7.26 2.03
CA ALA A 77 7.10 6.97 3.46
C ALA A 77 7.97 7.95 4.27
N GLN A 78 9.20 8.22 3.82
CA GLN A 78 10.10 9.19 4.45
C GLN A 78 9.46 10.58 4.50
N SER A 79 8.85 11.03 3.41
CA SER A 79 8.22 12.36 3.37
C SER A 79 7.12 12.54 4.43
N ARG A 80 6.48 11.45 4.87
CA ARG A 80 5.47 11.51 5.95
C ARG A 80 6.08 11.68 7.33
N ILE A 81 7.27 11.12 7.54
CA ILE A 81 8.04 11.25 8.80
C ILE A 81 8.66 12.64 8.86
N GLU A 82 9.29 13.08 7.77
CA GLU A 82 9.96 14.39 7.66
C GLU A 82 8.97 15.54 7.80
N GLY A 83 7.79 15.43 7.20
CA GLY A 83 6.69 16.39 7.37
C GLY A 83 6.07 16.38 8.77
N ARG A 84 6.54 15.53 9.70
CA ARG A 84 6.01 15.35 11.07
C ARG A 84 4.50 15.03 11.09
N ILE A 85 3.99 14.45 10.01
CA ILE A 85 2.57 14.07 9.85
C ILE A 85 2.32 12.72 10.52
N HIS A 86 3.26 11.78 10.36
CA HIS A 86 3.18 10.43 10.91
C HIS A 86 4.46 10.05 11.66
N THR A 87 4.33 9.19 12.66
CA THR A 87 5.48 8.57 13.33
C THR A 87 6.05 7.42 12.49
N LEU A 88 7.31 7.04 12.74
CA LEU A 88 7.94 5.88 12.08
C LEU A 88 7.09 4.61 12.21
N ARG A 89 6.46 4.37 13.37
CA ARG A 89 5.62 3.20 13.61
C ARG A 89 4.37 3.21 12.72
N GLU A 90 3.69 4.34 12.64
CA GLU A 90 2.49 4.51 11.80
C GLU A 90 2.80 4.29 10.32
N VAL A 91 3.98 4.72 9.87
CA VAL A 91 4.48 4.49 8.51
C VAL A 91 4.81 3.01 8.26
N ILE A 92 5.48 2.35 9.20
CA ILE A 92 5.78 0.91 9.12
C ILE A 92 4.49 0.09 9.07
N TYR A 93 3.52 0.37 9.95
CA TYR A 93 2.23 -0.33 9.93
C TYR A 93 1.49 -0.10 8.63
N GLY A 94 1.53 1.11 8.07
CA GLY A 94 0.99 1.40 6.74
C GLY A 94 1.65 0.56 5.67
N GLY A 95 2.97 0.60 5.55
CA GLY A 95 3.71 -0.15 4.54
C GLY A 95 3.45 -1.66 4.61
N ILE A 96 3.48 -2.24 5.81
CA ILE A 96 3.19 -3.67 6.02
C ILE A 96 1.76 -4.01 5.59
N LEU A 97 0.77 -3.19 5.98
CA LEU A 97 -0.62 -3.39 5.58
C LEU A 97 -0.77 -3.42 4.06
N GLY A 98 -0.18 -2.45 3.34
CA GLY A 98 -0.24 -2.38 1.88
C GLY A 98 0.38 -3.60 1.21
N ILE A 99 1.56 -4.04 1.66
CA ILE A 99 2.22 -5.25 1.15
C ILE A 99 1.33 -6.47 1.38
N LEU A 100 0.84 -6.67 2.62
CA LEU A 100 0.08 -7.86 3.00
C LEU A 100 -1.22 -7.98 2.22
N VAL A 101 -1.99 -6.89 2.09
CA VAL A 101 -3.28 -6.91 1.37
C VAL A 101 -3.06 -7.37 -0.08
N ILE A 102 -2.10 -6.78 -0.78
CA ILE A 102 -1.83 -7.13 -2.18
C ILE A 102 -1.29 -8.55 -2.30
N THR A 103 -0.28 -8.92 -1.49
CA THR A 103 0.29 -10.28 -1.52
C THR A 103 -0.75 -11.36 -1.24
N LEU A 104 -1.67 -11.14 -0.30
CA LEU A 104 -2.73 -12.09 -0.01
C LEU A 104 -3.72 -12.21 -1.16
N LEU A 105 -4.14 -11.09 -1.75
CA LEU A 105 -5.09 -11.13 -2.88
C LEU A 105 -4.49 -11.80 -4.11
N PHE A 106 -3.24 -11.49 -4.47
CA PHE A 106 -2.57 -12.17 -5.59
C PHE A 106 -2.40 -13.67 -5.31
N LYS A 107 -2.01 -14.09 -4.10
CA LYS A 107 -1.87 -15.51 -3.75
C LYS A 107 -3.17 -16.31 -3.68
N VAL A 108 -4.31 -15.65 -3.44
CA VAL A 108 -5.62 -16.34 -3.37
C VAL A 108 -6.24 -16.49 -4.76
N VAL A 109 -5.97 -15.54 -5.65
CA VAL A 109 -6.53 -15.53 -7.01
C VAL A 109 -5.67 -16.32 -8.01
N PHE A 110 -4.35 -16.40 -7.77
CA PHE A 110 -3.37 -17.12 -8.60
C PHE A 110 -2.67 -18.21 -7.81
#